data_AF-W1YJG6-F1
#
_entry.id   AF-W1YJG6-F1
#
_cell.length_a   1.000
_cell.length_b   1.000
_cell.length_c   1.000
_cell.angle_alpha   90.00
_cell.angle_beta   90.00
_cell.angle_gamma   90.00
#
_symmetry.space_group_name_H-M   'P 1'
#
loop_
_entity.id
_entity.type
_entity.pdbx_description
1 polymer ?
#
loop_
_entity_poly.entity_id
_entity_poly.type
_entity_poly.pdbx_seq_one_letter_code
_entity_poly.pdbx_strand_id
1 'polypeptide(L)'
;FLDRAQDDHLDAYTAQGANALVFTTPAGGVVSASYRSRAMVAARAIIGRTDLRWHDLRHTGATLAAASGATMAELQARIGHTSTQAAAIYQHA
;
A
#
# COMPACT_ATOMS: atom_id res chain seq x y z
N PHE A 1 -4.14 -8.22 -11.49
CA PHE A 1 -5.09 -7.69 -10.50
C PHE A 1 -4.59 -6.37 -9.92
N LEU A 2 -3.38 -6.34 -9.34
CA LEU A 2 -2.82 -5.11 -8.74
C LEU A 2 -2.60 -3.98 -9.76
N ASP A 3 -2.18 -4.31 -10.99
CA ASP A 3 -1.91 -3.30 -12.02
C ASP A 3 -3.17 -2.50 -12.39
N ARG A 4 -4.29 -3.19 -12.64
CA ARG A 4 -5.58 -2.53 -12.91
C ARG A 4 -6.04 -1.64 -11.75
N ALA A 5 -5.90 -2.11 -10.51
CA ALA A 5 -6.31 -1.32 -9.34
C ALA A 5 -5.43 -0.06 -9.16
N GLN A 6 -4.16 -0.13 -9.58
CA GLN A 6 -3.26 1.01 -9.60
C GLN A 6 -3.66 2.00 -10.69
N ASP A 7 -3.92 1.53 -11.91
CA ASP A 7 -4.35 2.39 -13.03
C ASP A 7 -5.68 3.10 -12.69
N ASP A 8 -6.67 2.35 -12.21
CA ASP A 8 -7.97 2.88 -11.78
C ASP A 8 -7.79 3.95 -10.68
N HIS A 9 -6.82 3.78 -9.77
CA HIS A 9 -6.51 4.77 -8.73
C HIS A 9 -5.87 6.03 -9.29
N LEU A 10 -4.89 5.88 -10.18
CA LEU A 10 -4.21 7.01 -10.80
C LEU A 10 -5.20 7.85 -11.60
N ASP A 11 -6.08 7.21 -12.37
CA ASP A 11 -7.10 7.90 -13.17
C ASP A 11 -8.15 8.63 -12.32
N ALA A 12 -8.58 8.04 -11.20
CA ALA A 12 -9.65 8.59 -10.37
C ALA A 12 -9.17 9.62 -9.35
N TYR A 13 -7.93 9.53 -8.86
CA TYR A 13 -7.46 10.28 -7.68
C TYR A 13 -6.18 11.08 -7.89
N THR A 14 -5.49 10.91 -9.02
CA THR A 14 -4.24 11.63 -9.30
C THR A 14 -4.47 12.70 -10.37
N ALA A 15 -3.96 13.90 -10.15
CA ALA A 15 -4.00 14.96 -11.16
C ALA A 15 -3.13 14.59 -12.38
N GLN A 16 -3.37 15.25 -13.52
CA GLN A 16 -2.53 15.06 -14.69
C GLN A 16 -1.13 15.68 -14.49
N GLY A 17 -0.12 15.04 -15.09
CA GLY A 17 1.24 15.54 -15.17
C GLY A 17 2.26 14.74 -14.36
N ALA A 18 3.51 14.74 -14.81
CA ALA A 18 4.58 13.90 -14.26
C ALA A 18 4.92 14.17 -12.78
N ASN A 19 4.57 15.36 -12.28
CA ASN A 19 4.82 15.78 -10.90
C ASN A 19 3.56 15.73 -10.03
N ALA A 20 2.47 15.16 -10.53
CA ALA A 20 1.25 15.02 -9.74
C ALA A 20 1.49 14.09 -8.55
N LEU A 21 1.02 14.51 -7.39
CA LEU A 21 1.08 13.71 -6.18
C LEU A 21 0.04 12.59 -6.26
N VAL A 22 0.48 11.34 -6.08
CA VAL A 22 -0.41 10.16 -6.04
C VAL A 22 -1.37 10.22 -4.86
N PHE A 23 -0.91 10.73 -3.71
CA PHE A 23 -1.74 10.94 -2.53
C PHE A 23 -1.64 12.40 -2.08
N THR A 24 -2.79 13.03 -1.89
CA THR A 24 -2.89 14.42 -1.46
C THR A 24 -3.74 14.57 -0.21
N THR A 25 -3.54 15.68 0.49
CA THR A 25 -4.55 16.20 1.43
C THR A 25 -5.76 16.72 0.63
N PRO A 26 -6.93 16.93 1.26
CA PRO A 26 -8.09 17.52 0.59
C PRO A 26 -7.82 18.88 -0.08
N ALA A 27 -6.78 19.59 0.35
CA ALA A 27 -6.33 20.84 -0.25
C ALA A 27 -5.33 20.66 -1.41
N GLY A 28 -5.06 19.43 -1.85
CA GLY A 28 -4.12 19.10 -2.93
C GLY A 28 -2.64 19.06 -2.54
N GLY A 29 -2.31 19.36 -1.28
CA GLY A 29 -0.92 19.38 -0.80
C GLY A 29 -0.37 18.01 -0.38
N VAL A 30 0.93 17.96 -0.11
CA VAL A 30 1.64 16.76 0.35
C VAL A 30 1.07 16.19 1.65
N VAL A 31 0.99 14.85 1.73
CA VAL A 31 0.53 14.14 2.91
C VAL A 31 1.67 14.01 3.92
N SER A 32 1.53 14.63 5.09
CA SER A 32 2.48 14.45 6.19
C SER A 32 2.26 13.13 6.94
N ALA A 33 3.29 12.65 7.64
CA ALA A 33 3.19 11.44 8.46
C ALA A 33 2.09 11.56 9.53
N SER A 34 1.97 12.73 10.17
CA SER A 34 0.94 12.99 11.19
C SER A 34 -0.47 13.01 10.59
N TYR A 35 -0.64 13.54 9.37
CA TYR A 35 -1.93 13.49 8.68
C TYR A 35 -2.33 12.04 8.39
N ARG A 36 -1.41 11.26 7.79
CA ARG A 36 -1.60 9.83 7.51
C ARG A 36 -1.98 9.02 8.75
N SER A 37 -1.28 9.24 9.87
CA SER A 37 -1.57 8.55 11.13
C SER A 37 -2.99 8.85 11.64
N ARG A 38 -3.43 10.11 11.57
CA ARG A 38 -4.80 10.49 11.96
C ARG A 38 -5.85 9.88 11.04
N ALA A 39 -5.61 9.89 9.73
CA ALA A 39 -6.49 9.26 8.76
C ALA A 39 -6.64 7.75 9.04
N MET A 40 -5.55 7.06 9.37
CA MET A 40 -5.57 5.64 9.74
C MET A 40 -6.39 5.40 11.02
N VAL A 41 -6.22 6.24 12.05
CA VAL A 41 -6.98 6.12 13.31
C VAL A 41 -8.48 6.28 13.06
N ALA A 42 -8.88 7.27 12.25
CA ALA A 42 -10.28 7.46 11.89
C ALA A 42 -10.83 6.28 11.07
N ALA A 43 -10.13 5.88 10.01
CA ALA A 43 -10.58 4.79 9.12
C ALA A 43 -10.75 3.47 9.87
N ARG A 44 -9.78 3.08 10.71
CA ARG A 44 -9.83 1.82 11.46
C ARG A 44 -10.94 1.81 12.52
N ALA A 45 -11.29 2.98 13.06
CA ALA A 45 -12.42 3.11 13.99
C ALA A 45 -13.76 2.93 13.27
N ILE A 46 -13.93 3.51 12.08
CA ILE A 46 -15.16 3.39 11.26
C ILE A 46 -15.48 1.93 10.94
N ILE A 47 -14.46 1.12 10.64
CA ILE A 47 -14.64 -0.31 10.31
C ILE A 47 -14.55 -1.23 11.55
N GLY A 48 -14.45 -0.68 12.77
CA GLY A 48 -14.38 -1.46 14.01
C GLY A 48 -13.12 -2.30 14.20
N ARG A 49 -12.02 -1.95 13.52
CA ARG A 49 -10.74 -2.70 13.53
C ARG A 49 -9.59 -1.86 14.09
N THR A 50 -9.71 -1.45 15.35
CA THR A 50 -8.73 -0.59 16.02
C THR A 50 -7.34 -1.24 16.19
N ASP A 51 -7.25 -2.56 16.01
CA ASP A 51 -6.03 -3.36 16.00
C ASP A 51 -5.18 -3.15 14.73
N LEU A 52 -5.78 -2.69 13.64
CA LEU A 52 -5.05 -2.49 12.38
C LEU A 52 -4.03 -1.36 12.47
N ARG A 53 -2.88 -1.62 11.86
CA ARG A 53 -1.73 -0.73 11.73
C ARG A 53 -1.51 -0.38 10.26
N TRP A 54 -0.90 0.77 10.02
CA TRP A 54 -0.56 1.21 8.66
C TRP A 54 0.30 0.17 7.90
N HIS A 55 1.22 -0.50 8.60
CA HIS A 55 2.09 -1.53 8.01
C HIS A 55 1.35 -2.80 7.59
N ASP A 56 0.15 -3.06 8.13
CA ASP A 56 -0.64 -4.23 7.74
C ASP A 56 -1.12 -4.11 6.28
N LEU A 57 -1.22 -2.89 5.74
CA LEU A 57 -1.45 -2.66 4.30
C LEU A 57 -0.29 -3.18 3.45
N ARG A 58 0.96 -3.00 3.91
CA ARG A 58 2.16 -3.53 3.23
C ARG A 58 2.18 -5.06 3.26
N HIS A 59 1.86 -5.65 4.41
CA HIS A 59 1.74 -7.10 4.54
C HIS A 59 0.67 -7.67 3.60
N THR A 60 -0.52 -7.06 3.59
CA THR A 60 -1.64 -7.45 2.72
C THR A 60 -1.25 -7.36 1.25
N GLY A 61 -0.61 -6.26 0.82
CA GLY A 61 -0.15 -6.10 -0.55
C GLY A 61 0.87 -7.16 -0.97
N ALA A 62 1.78 -7.54 -0.08
CA ALA A 62 2.75 -8.61 -0.33
C ALA A 62 2.08 -9.99 -0.44
N THR A 63 1.15 -10.31 0.47
CA THR A 63 0.37 -11.56 0.40
C THR A 63 -0.45 -11.64 -0.89
N LEU A 64 -1.13 -10.56 -1.30
CA LEU A 64 -1.90 -10.52 -2.54
C LEU A 64 -1.00 -10.68 -3.78
N ALA A 65 0.18 -10.06 -3.77
CA ALA A 65 1.15 -10.23 -4.86
C ALA A 65 1.62 -11.69 -4.94
N ALA A 66 1.95 -12.31 -3.82
CA ALA A 66 2.36 -13.71 -3.75
C ALA A 66 1.26 -14.66 -4.25
N ALA A 67 0.03 -14.45 -3.77
CA ALA A 67 -1.15 -15.20 -4.21
C ALA A 67 -1.43 -15.04 -5.72
N SER A 68 -1.04 -13.91 -6.32
CA SER A 68 -1.14 -13.68 -7.77
C SER A 68 0.02 -14.27 -8.58
N GLY A 69 0.94 -15.02 -7.95
CA GLY A 69 2.05 -15.70 -8.61
C GLY A 69 3.36 -14.90 -8.68
N ALA A 70 3.50 -13.82 -7.90
CA ALA A 70 4.76 -13.09 -7.85
C ALA A 70 5.91 -13.99 -7.37
N THR A 71 7.02 -13.96 -8.11
CA THR A 71 8.25 -14.66 -7.74
C THR A 71 8.86 -14.07 -6.47
N MET A 72 9.78 -14.81 -5.85
CA MET A 72 10.50 -14.33 -4.66
C MET A 72 11.24 -13.01 -4.93
N ALA A 73 11.87 -12.89 -6.11
CA ALA A 73 12.59 -11.68 -6.50
C ALA A 73 11.64 -10.48 -6.67
N GLU A 74 10.49 -10.69 -7.30
CA GLU A 74 9.47 -9.63 -7.46
C GLU A 74 8.87 -9.22 -6.12
N LEU A 75 8.63 -10.17 -5.22
CA LEU A 75 8.20 -9.87 -3.86
C LEU A 75 9.26 -9.02 -3.17
N GLN A 76 10.51 -9.50 -3.07
CA GLN A 76 11.62 -8.77 -2.44
C GLN A 76 11.77 -7.34 -2.98
N ALA A 77 11.70 -7.16 -4.29
CA ALA A 77 11.73 -5.85 -4.92
C ALA A 77 10.57 -4.95 -4.46
N ARG A 78 9.34 -5.48 -4.40
CA ARG A 78 8.15 -4.74 -3.91
C ARG A 78 8.21 -4.41 -2.42
N ILE A 79 8.68 -5.33 -1.58
CA ILE A 79 8.78 -5.14 -0.11
C ILE A 79 10.11 -4.50 0.31
N GLY A 80 11.01 -4.17 -0.61
CA GLY A 80 12.30 -3.53 -0.30
C GLY A 80 13.12 -4.28 0.76
N HIS A 81 12.91 -5.60 0.89
CA HIS A 81 13.64 -6.45 1.83
C HIS A 81 14.77 -7.16 1.08
N THR A 82 16.00 -6.95 1.51
CA THR A 82 17.17 -7.64 0.96
C THR A 82 17.34 -9.07 1.48
N SER A 83 16.63 -9.46 2.55
CA SER A 83 16.67 -10.84 3.08
C SER A 83 15.56 -11.72 2.49
N THR A 84 15.93 -12.93 2.05
CA THR A 84 15.03 -13.94 1.47
C THR A 84 14.04 -14.49 2.49
N GLN A 85 14.45 -14.61 3.76
CA GLN A 85 13.63 -15.14 4.85
C GLN A 85 12.36 -14.30 5.11
N ALA A 86 12.45 -12.97 5.00
CA ALA A 86 11.30 -12.09 5.21
C ALA A 86 10.27 -12.17 4.08
N ALA A 87 10.71 -12.47 2.85
CA ALA A 87 9.84 -12.60 1.68
C ALA A 87 9.18 -13.99 1.58
N ALA A 88 9.87 -15.04 2.06
CA ALA A 88 9.34 -16.41 2.12
C ALA A 88 8.05 -16.54 2.94
N ILE A 89 7.85 -15.70 3.96
CA ILE A 89 6.62 -15.66 4.76
C ILE A 89 5.39 -15.42 3.87
N TYR A 90 5.50 -14.60 2.82
CA TYR A 90 4.36 -14.26 1.97
C TYR A 90 4.05 -15.30 0.90
N GLN A 91 5.03 -16.12 0.49
CA GLN A 91 4.80 -17.18 -0.50
C GLN A 91 4.04 -18.38 0.06
N HIS A 92 4.04 -18.56 1.38
CA HIS A 92 3.40 -19.68 2.06
C HIS A 92 2.15 -19.26 2.87
N ALA A 93 1.72 -17.99 2.75
CA ALA A 93 0.58 -17.41 3.47
C ALA A 93 -0.74 -17.55 2.71
#